data_AF-A0A1G2UZD0-F1
#
_entry.id   AF-A0A1G2UZD0-F1
#
_cell.length_a   1.000
_cell.length_b   1.000
_cell.length_c   1.000
_cell.angle_alpha   90.00
_cell.angle_beta   90.00
_cell.angle_gamma   90.00
#
_symmetry.space_group_name_H-M   'P 1'
#
loop_
_entity.id
_entity.type
_entity.pdbx_description
1 polymer ?
#
loop_
_entity_poly.entity_id
_entity_poly.type
_entity_poly.pdbx_seq_one_letter_code
_entity_poly.pdbx_strand_id
1 'polypeptide(L)' 'MKVLVADGGGMRTAFTAGALIELHKRGFGASYFDLLVGSSGGLCGQSYFATGQVDEGERIWANHMHGKFMKWDGLKTL' A
#
# COMPACT_ATOMS: atom_id res chain seq x y z
N MET A 1 7.49 -19.73 -10.21
CA MET A 1 6.90 -19.09 -9.03
C MET A 1 7.30 -17.63 -9.02
N LYS A 2 6.35 -16.71 -9.10
CA LYS A 2 6.55 -15.25 -9.09
C LYS A 2 6.00 -14.70 -7.79
N VAL A 3 6.86 -14.07 -7.00
CA VAL A 3 6.51 -13.54 -5.68
C VAL A 3 6.70 -12.03 -5.69
N LEU A 4 5.73 -11.30 -5.14
CA LEU A 4 5.83 -9.87 -4.92
C LEU A 4 5.98 -9.60 -3.42
N VAL A 5 7.08 -8.97 -3.04
CA VAL A 5 7.38 -8.63 -1.65
C VAL A 5 7.25 -7.12 -1.45
N ALA A 6 6.41 -6.69 -0.51
CA ALA A 6 6.22 -5.30 -0.12
C ALA A 6 6.68 -5.09 1.33
N ASP A 7 7.93 -4.63 1.50
CA ASP A 7 8.49 -4.43 2.82
C ASP A 7 7.82 -3.26 3.59
N GLY A 8 7.88 -3.36 4.92
CA GLY A 8 7.41 -2.34 5.83
C GLY A 8 8.29 -1.09 5.83
N GLY A 9 7.85 -0.05 6.53
CA GLY A 9 8.59 1.21 6.55
C GLY A 9 7.82 2.44 7.05
N GLY A 10 6.60 2.24 7.54
CA GLY A 10 5.69 3.32 7.92
C GLY A 10 5.34 4.17 6.70
N MET A 11 5.33 5.50 6.86
CA MET A 11 4.97 6.42 5.78
C MET A 11 5.90 6.37 4.56
N ARG A 12 7.12 5.83 4.70
CA ARG A 12 8.06 5.67 3.57
C ARG A 12 7.55 4.70 2.52
N THR A 13 6.59 3.84 2.85
CA THR A 13 5.98 2.91 1.89
C THR A 13 5.03 3.60 0.91
N ALA A 14 4.87 4.93 0.98
CA ALA A 14 4.24 5.72 -0.09
C ALA A 14 4.88 5.47 -1.46
N PHE A 15 6.20 5.30 -1.51
CA PHE A 15 6.90 4.89 -2.73
C PHE A 15 6.42 3.51 -3.22
N THR A 16 6.41 2.51 -2.32
CA THR A 16 5.95 1.15 -2.63
C THR A 16 4.50 1.15 -3.10
N ALA A 17 3.63 1.95 -2.49
CA ALA A 17 2.24 2.10 -2.91
C ALA A 17 2.14 2.62 -4.36
N GLY A 18 2.89 3.67 -4.71
CA GLY A 18 2.98 4.18 -6.08
C GLY A 18 3.49 3.13 -7.07
N ALA A 19 4.53 2.38 -6.69
CA ALA A 19 5.07 1.31 -7.52
C ALA A 19 4.04 0.20 -7.79
N LEU A 20 3.27 -0.20 -6.77
CA LEU A 20 2.20 -1.20 -6.90
C LEU A 20 1.06 -0.71 -7.80
N ILE A 21 0.63 0.54 -7.66
CA ILE A 21 -0.39 1.15 -8.53
C ILE A 21 0.05 1.08 -9.98
N GLU A 22 1.28 1.50 -10.28
CA GLU A 22 1.78 1.54 -11.65
C GLU A 22 2.03 0.14 -12.23
N LEU A 23 2.47 -0.80 -11.39
CA LEU A 23 2.60 -2.20 -11.76
C LEU A 23 1.25 -2.81 -12.16
N HIS A 24 0.20 -2.52 -11.40
CA HIS A 24 -1.17 -2.95 -11.72
C HIS A 24 -1.68 -2.31 -13.02
N LYS A 25 -1.48 -1.00 -13.21
CA LYS A 25 -1.87 -0.26 -14.44
C LYS A 25 -1.20 -0.84 -15.70
N ARG A 26 -0.02 -1.45 -15.57
CA ARG A 26 0.70 -2.13 -16.66
C ARG A 26 0.27 -3.59 -16.90
N GLY A 27 -0.79 -4.05 -16.24
CA GLY A 27 -1.36 -5.39 -16.42
C GLY A 27 -0.73 -6.47 -15.54
N PHE A 28 0.17 -6.10 -14.63
CA PHE A 28 0.77 -7.03 -13.66
C PHE A 28 -0.01 -6.99 -12.34
N GLY A 29 -1.30 -7.35 -12.38
CA GLY A 29 -2.16 -7.39 -11.19
C GLY A 29 -1.91 -8.60 -10.29
N ALA A 30 -2.73 -8.77 -9.25
CA ALA A 30 -2.57 -9.83 -8.25
C ALA A 30 -2.49 -11.25 -8.85
N SER A 31 -3.31 -11.55 -9.86
CA SER A 31 -3.35 -12.84 -10.56
C SER A 31 -2.08 -13.16 -11.37
N TYR A 32 -1.24 -12.15 -11.64
CA TYR A 32 0.07 -12.39 -12.24
C TYR A 32 1.03 -13.08 -11.27
N PHE A 33 0.87 -12.88 -9.96
CA PHE A 33 1.78 -13.40 -8.93
C PHE A 33 1.20 -14.63 -8.24
N ASP A 34 2.06 -15.60 -7.91
CA ASP A 34 1.66 -16.81 -7.20
C ASP A 34 1.53 -16.55 -5.67
N LEU A 35 2.28 -15.55 -5.17
CA LEU A 35 2.29 -15.19 -3.76
C LEU A 35 2.57 -13.69 -3.58
N LEU A 36 1.79 -13.06 -2.70
CA LEU A 36 2.01 -11.70 -2.22
C LEU A 36 2.44 -11.76 -0.75
N VAL A 37 3.59 -11.19 -0.44
CA VAL A 37 4.10 -11.08 0.93
C VAL A 37 4.31 -9.62 1.26
N GLY A 38 3.87 -9.18 2.43
CA GLY A 38 4.12 -7.82 2.88
C GLY A 38 4.11 -7.69 4.39
N SER A 39 4.64 -6.58 4.88
CA SER A 39 4.70 -6.28 6.31
C SER A 39 4.35 -4.82 6.58
N SER A 40 3.66 -4.54 7.70
CA SER A 40 3.35 -3.17 8.18
C SER A 40 2.84 -2.25 7.06
N GLY A 41 3.49 -1.10 6.84
CA GLY A 41 3.12 -0.12 5.80
C GLY A 41 3.18 -0.66 4.36
N GLY A 42 3.93 -1.72 4.08
CA GLY A 42 3.99 -2.36 2.76
C GLY A 42 2.71 -3.13 2.44
N LEU A 43 2.16 -3.78 3.47
CA LEU A 43 0.88 -4.51 3.39
C LEU A 43 -0.30 -3.58 3.06
N CYS A 44 -0.27 -2.32 3.55
CA CYS A 44 -1.33 -1.34 3.28
C CYS A 44 -1.50 -1.04 1.79
N GLY A 45 -0.39 -0.80 1.06
CA GLY A 45 -0.45 -0.63 -0.40
C GLY A 45 -0.75 -1.93 -1.13
N GLN A 46 -0.16 -3.03 -0.67
CA GLN A 46 -0.30 -4.34 -1.30
C GLN A 46 -1.71 -4.92 -1.20
N SER A 47 -2.52 -4.54 -0.20
CA SER A 47 -3.90 -5.00 -0.07
C SER A 47 -4.84 -4.36 -1.11
N TYR A 48 -4.66 -3.08 -1.44
CA TYR A 48 -5.36 -2.46 -2.58
C TYR A 48 -4.95 -3.08 -3.90
N PHE A 49 -3.66 -3.35 -4.08
CA PHE A 49 -3.13 -4.06 -5.24
C PHE A 49 -3.72 -5.48 -5.37
N ALA A 50 -3.77 -6.24 -4.28
CA ALA A 50 -4.27 -7.62 -4.26
C ALA A 50 -5.75 -7.72 -4.63
N THR A 51 -6.53 -6.68 -4.34
CA THR A 51 -7.98 -6.64 -4.59
C THR A 51 -8.37 -5.91 -5.87
N GLY A 52 -7.39 -5.41 -6.64
CA GLY A 52 -7.63 -4.60 -7.84
C GLY A 52 -8.16 -3.20 -7.57
N GLN A 53 -8.21 -2.76 -6.31
CA GLN A 53 -8.71 -1.45 -5.88
C GLN A 53 -7.61 -0.38 -5.88
N VAL A 54 -6.72 -0.39 -6.88
CA VAL A 54 -5.53 0.47 -6.90
C VAL A 54 -5.85 1.96 -6.94
N ASP A 55 -6.98 2.35 -7.55
CA ASP A 55 -7.44 3.74 -7.58
C ASP A 55 -7.84 4.24 -6.19
N GLU A 56 -8.45 3.38 -5.37
CA GLU A 56 -8.78 3.70 -3.98
C GLU A 56 -7.52 3.77 -3.11
N GLY A 57 -6.57 2.87 -3.36
CA GLY A 57 -5.25 2.93 -2.75
C GLY A 57 -4.52 4.23 -3.07
N GLU A 58 -4.55 4.65 -4.34
CA GLU A 58 -3.98 5.93 -4.80
C GLU A 58 -4.62 7.11 -4.08
N ARG A 59 -5.97 7.14 -4.02
CA ARG A 59 -6.73 8.18 -3.31
C ARG A 59 -6.35 8.29 -1.84
N ILE A 60 -6.15 7.16 -1.15
CA ILE A 60 -5.80 7.14 0.27
C ILE A 60 -4.39 7.65 0.51
N TRP A 61 -3.41 7.16 -0.26
CA TRP A 61 -2.03 7.60 -0.13
C TRP A 61 -1.86 9.08 -0.49
N ALA A 62 -2.56 9.56 -1.51
CA ALA A 62 -2.47 10.95 -1.94
C ALA A 62 -3.15 11.93 -0.96
N ASN A 63 -4.35 11.58 -0.45
CA ASN A 63 -5.22 12.55 0.23
C ASN A 63 -5.32 12.38 1.76
N HIS A 64 -4.95 11.21 2.29
CA HIS A 64 -5.18 10.90 3.71
C HIS A 64 -3.89 10.60 4.48
N MET A 65 -2.84 10.18 3.79
CA MET A 65 -1.57 9.79 4.40
C MET A 65 -0.60 10.97 4.63
N HIS A 66 -0.93 12.19 4.19
CA HIS A 66 -0.13 13.38 4.52
C HIS A 66 -0.49 13.94 5.91
N GLY A 67 0.50 14.23 6.76
CA GLY A 67 0.50 15.19 7.89
C GLY A 67 -0.60 15.15 8.99
N LYS A 68 -1.68 14.40 8.81
CA LYS A 68 -2.89 14.33 9.64
C LYS A 68 -3.16 12.92 10.15
N PHE A 69 -2.71 11.88 9.44
CA PHE A 69 -2.86 10.49 9.84
C PHE A 69 -2.25 10.19 11.23
N MET A 70 -1.02 10.65 11.47
CA MET A 70 -0.33 10.52 12.77
C MET A 70 -0.80 11.53 13.83
N LYS A 71 -1.65 12.51 13.48
CA LYS A 71 -2.17 13.52 14.43
C LYS A 71 -3.49 13.08 15.08
N TRP A 72 -3.80 11.79 15.06
CA TRP A 72 -4.92 11.28 15.84
C TRP A 72 -4.64 11.45 17.33
N ASP A 73 -5.25 12.46 17.96
CA ASP A 73 -5.06 12.83 19.36
C ASP A 73 -5.63 11.78 20.36
N GLY A 74 -6.27 10.71 19.88
CA GLY A 74 -6.82 9.63 20.71
C GLY A 74 -5.78 8.79 21.46
N LEU A 75 -4.49 8.97 21.17
CA LEU A 75 -3.37 8.32 21.86
C LEU A 75 -2.80 9.15 23.02
N LYS A 76 -3.22 10.41 23.20
CA LYS A 76 -2.79 11.27 24.33
C LYS A 76 -3.60 11.05 25.61
N THR A 77 -4.58 10.15 25.59
CA THR A 77 -5.51 9.87 26.69
C THR A 77 -5.37 8.45 27.26
N LEU A 78 -4.26 7.78 27.00
CA LEU A 78 -3.83 6.54 27.69
C LEU A 78 -2.58 6.85 28.52
#